data_AF-A0A7W9QK10-F1
#
_entry.id   AF-A0A7W9QK10-F1
#
_cell.length_a   1.000
_cell.length_b   1.000
_cell.length_c   1.000
_cell.angle_alpha   90.00
_cell.angle_beta   90.00
_cell.angle_gamma   90.00
#
_symmetry.space_group_name_H-M   'P 1'
#
loop_
_entity.id
_entity.type
_entity.pdbx_description
1 polymer ?
#
loop_
_entity_poly.entity_id
_entity_poly.type
_entity_poly.pdbx_seq_one_letter_code
_entity_poly.pdbx_strand_id
1 'polypeptide(L)'
;MQWLEKQEGVRVERWENLDEWDIGVYLADGHRWRVDVKDHQDAQTIIDRPPAGEAVIVPNYRRSQVNQLQAGLDALRTADGQRYSVFTVSRFKTAVARRVKGMDT
;
A
#
# COMPACT_ATOMS: atom_id res chain seq x y z
N MET A 1 -6.39 4.96 -9.19
CA MET A 1 -4.95 5.30 -9.06
C MET A 1 -4.54 6.60 -9.75
N GLN A 2 -5.31 7.13 -10.70
CA GLN A 2 -5.09 8.45 -11.33
C GLN A 2 -4.82 9.62 -10.36
N TRP A 3 -5.32 9.57 -9.13
CA TRP A 3 -5.04 10.61 -8.14
C TRP A 3 -3.55 10.71 -7.79
N LEU A 4 -2.84 9.57 -7.70
CA LEU A 4 -1.41 9.54 -7.37
C LEU A 4 -0.57 10.19 -8.47
N GLU A 5 -0.91 9.91 -9.74
CA GLU A 5 -0.22 10.47 -10.91
C GLU A 5 -0.38 12.00 -11.05
N LYS A 6 -1.37 12.58 -10.37
CA LYS A 6 -1.60 14.03 -10.36
C LYS A 6 -0.82 14.75 -9.25
N GLN A 7 -0.11 14.02 -8.39
CA GLN A 7 0.66 14.63 -7.32
C GLN A 7 2.07 14.95 -7.83
N GLU A 8 2.50 16.20 -7.67
CA GLU A 8 3.87 16.60 -7.95
C GLU A 8 4.84 15.84 -7.02
N GLY A 9 6.00 15.45 -7.55
CA GLY A 9 6.99 14.67 -6.81
C GLY A 9 6.63 13.20 -6.57
N VAL A 10 5.51 12.70 -7.13
CA VAL A 10 5.09 11.30 -7.06
C VAL A 10 5.24 10.62 -8.42
N ARG A 11 6.06 9.58 -8.47
CA ARG A 11 6.19 8.70 -9.63
C ARG A 11 5.45 7.39 -9.35
N VAL A 12 4.57 7.01 -10.27
CA VAL A 12 3.77 5.79 -10.17
C VAL A 12 4.22 4.82 -11.25
N GLU A 13 4.62 3.61 -10.86
CA GLU A 13 4.82 2.49 -11.77
C GLU A 13 3.62 1.57 -11.65
N ARG A 14 2.79 1.51 -12.70
CA ARG A 14 1.78 0.47 -12.86
C ARG A 14 2.43 -0.68 -13.61
N TRP A 15 2.12 -1.91 -13.24
CA TRP A 15 2.72 -3.03 -13.93
C TRP A 15 1.79 -3.66 -14.97
N GLU A 16 2.32 -3.72 -16.19
CA GLU A 16 1.81 -4.49 -17.34
C GLU A 16 2.49 -5.87 -17.46
N ASN A 17 3.32 -6.30 -16.49
CA ASN A 17 4.13 -7.55 -16.53
C ASN A 17 4.56 -8.16 -15.15
N LEU A 18 4.02 -7.78 -13.97
CA LEU A 18 4.54 -8.22 -12.65
C LEU A 18 3.64 -9.28 -12.05
N ASP A 19 4.24 -10.38 -11.63
CA ASP A 19 3.58 -11.39 -10.80
C ASP A 19 3.56 -11.04 -9.31
N GLU A 20 4.17 -9.92 -8.87
CA GLU A 20 4.44 -9.73 -7.43
C GLU A 20 3.57 -8.67 -6.73
N TRP A 21 3.40 -7.44 -7.25
CA TRP A 21 2.55 -6.40 -6.62
C TRP A 21 1.91 -5.46 -7.65
N ASP A 22 0.78 -4.84 -7.29
CA ASP A 22 -0.03 -4.07 -8.23
C ASP A 22 0.66 -2.79 -8.73
N ILE A 23 1.20 -1.97 -7.79
CA ILE A 23 1.70 -0.62 -8.10
C ILE A 23 2.93 -0.26 -7.25
N GLY A 24 3.94 0.35 -7.88
CA GLY A 24 5.03 1.04 -7.19
C GLY A 24 4.74 2.54 -7.05
N VAL A 25 4.87 3.09 -5.85
CA VAL A 25 4.78 4.53 -5.57
C VAL A 25 6.12 5.01 -5.07
N TYR A 26 6.75 5.94 -5.79
CA TYR A 26 8.06 6.47 -5.48
C TYR A 26 7.97 7.98 -5.30
N LEU A 27 8.56 8.48 -4.22
CA LEU A 27 8.61 9.89 -3.88
C LEU A 27 10.03 10.44 -4.08
N ALA A 28 10.15 11.76 -4.29
CA ALA A 28 11.46 12.37 -4.52
C ALA A 28 12.37 12.39 -3.27
N ASP A 29 11.82 12.20 -2.07
CA ASP A 29 12.58 12.00 -0.83
C ASP A 29 13.23 10.60 -0.71
N GLY A 30 13.09 9.77 -1.75
CA GLY A 30 13.57 8.39 -1.78
C GLY A 30 12.63 7.39 -1.11
N HIS A 31 11.52 7.85 -0.52
CA HIS A 31 10.50 6.96 0.03
C HIS A 31 9.81 6.18 -1.08
N ARG A 32 9.58 4.89 -0.85
CA ARG A 32 8.85 4.02 -1.78
C ARG A 32 7.81 3.19 -1.05
N TRP A 33 6.73 2.89 -1.75
CA TRP A 33 5.77 1.85 -1.38
C TRP A 33 5.57 0.89 -2.55
N ARG A 34 5.71 -0.41 -2.31
CA ARG A 34 5.12 -1.45 -3.16
C ARG A 34 3.73 -1.75 -2.63
N VAL A 35 2.76 -1.54 -3.49
CA VAL A 35 1.35 -1.49 -3.14
C VAL A 35 0.64 -2.70 -3.71
N ASP A 36 -0.11 -3.37 -2.84
CA ASP A 36 -1.08 -4.40 -3.19
C ASP A 36 -2.48 -3.94 -2.77
N VAL A 37 -3.40 -3.87 -3.72
CA VAL A 37 -4.80 -3.51 -3.49
C VAL A 37 -5.62 -4.79 -3.36
N LYS A 38 -6.19 -5.02 -2.18
CA LYS A 38 -6.99 -6.23 -1.90
C LYS A 38 -8.44 -5.86 -1.62
N ASP A 39 -9.32 -6.37 -2.48
CA ASP A 39 -10.78 -6.24 -2.35
C ASP A 39 -11.42 -7.61 -2.02
N HIS A 40 -10.88 -8.30 -1.04
CA HIS A 40 -11.39 -9.61 -0.62
C HIS A 40 -12.36 -9.49 0.56
N GLN A 41 -13.42 -10.31 0.57
CA GLN A 41 -14.40 -10.28 1.67
C GLN A 41 -13.86 -10.84 2.97
N ASP A 42 -13.05 -11.88 2.88
CA ASP A 42 -12.39 -12.47 4.02
C ASP A 42 -10.96 -11.95 4.16
N ALA A 43 -10.64 -11.37 5.31
CA ALA A 43 -9.30 -10.91 5.64
C ALA A 43 -8.34 -12.09 5.84
N GLN A 44 -8.84 -13.25 6.30
CA GLN A 44 -8.00 -14.41 6.58
C GLN A 44 -7.35 -14.95 5.30
N THR A 45 -8.08 -14.94 4.18
CA THR A 45 -7.50 -15.31 2.87
C THR A 45 -6.28 -14.47 2.48
N ILE A 46 -6.26 -13.17 2.84
CA ILE A 46 -5.12 -12.29 2.59
C ILE A 46 -3.96 -12.59 3.55
N ILE A 47 -4.27 -12.93 4.80
CA ILE A 47 -3.26 -13.26 5.83
C ILE A 47 -2.59 -14.60 5.51
N ASP A 48 -3.37 -15.61 5.09
CA ASP A 48 -2.88 -16.95 4.74
C ASP A 48 -2.02 -16.94 3.48
N ARG A 49 -2.22 -15.94 2.61
CA ARG A 49 -1.43 -15.72 1.40
C ARG A 49 -1.01 -14.25 1.33
N PRO A 50 0.01 -13.86 2.13
CA PRO A 50 0.42 -12.48 2.26
C PRO A 50 0.77 -11.87 0.90
N PRO A 51 0.40 -10.60 0.64
CA PRO A 51 0.80 -9.90 -0.57
C PRO A 51 2.31 -9.68 -0.63
N ALA A 52 2.88 -9.47 -1.82
CA ALA A 52 4.32 -9.22 -1.93
C ALA A 52 4.68 -7.77 -1.58
N GLY A 53 3.76 -6.82 -1.86
CA GLY A 53 3.91 -5.42 -1.49
C GLY A 53 3.68 -5.18 0.00
N GLU A 54 4.57 -4.42 0.64
CA GLU A 54 4.44 -4.10 2.06
C GLU A 54 3.26 -3.17 2.36
N ALA A 55 2.80 -2.36 1.40
CA ALA A 55 1.64 -1.50 1.57
C ALA A 55 0.36 -2.19 1.07
N VAL A 56 -0.39 -2.78 2.00
CA VAL A 56 -1.66 -3.45 1.69
C VAL A 56 -2.80 -2.44 1.77
N ILE A 57 -3.50 -2.22 0.66
CA ILE A 57 -4.60 -1.27 0.58
C ILE A 57 -5.91 -2.00 0.40
N VAL A 58 -6.87 -1.73 1.27
CA VAL A 58 -8.27 -2.18 1.10
C VAL A 58 -9.18 -1.02 0.68
N PRO A 59 -10.29 -1.29 -0.04
CA PRO A 59 -11.32 -0.29 -0.28
C PRO A 59 -11.88 0.31 1.02
N ASN A 60 -12.33 1.56 0.98
CA ASN A 60 -12.84 2.25 2.17
C ASN A 60 -14.03 1.54 2.83
N TYR A 61 -14.88 0.86 2.06
CA TYR A 61 -16.00 0.09 2.61
C TYR A 61 -15.56 -1.17 3.37
N ARG A 62 -14.32 -1.64 3.15
CA ARG A 62 -13.70 -2.74 3.91
C ARG A 62 -12.87 -2.27 5.11
N ARG A 63 -13.02 -1.01 5.53
CA ARG A 63 -12.24 -0.42 6.65
C ARG A 63 -12.24 -1.25 7.94
N SER A 64 -13.29 -2.03 8.19
CA SER A 64 -13.38 -2.91 9.37
C SER A 64 -12.30 -4.00 9.39
N GLN A 65 -11.78 -4.41 8.22
CA GLN A 65 -10.73 -5.42 8.11
C GLN A 65 -9.34 -4.90 8.47
N VAL A 66 -9.11 -3.58 8.48
CA VAL A 66 -7.76 -2.99 8.61
C VAL A 66 -7.03 -3.47 9.87
N ASN A 67 -7.71 -3.47 11.02
CA ASN A 67 -7.08 -3.87 12.28
C ASN A 67 -6.76 -5.38 12.30
N GLN A 68 -7.66 -6.21 11.76
CA GLN A 68 -7.44 -7.66 11.66
C GLN A 68 -6.28 -7.97 10.72
N LEU A 69 -6.24 -7.32 9.54
CA LEU A 69 -5.16 -7.47 8.58
C LEU A 69 -3.82 -7.01 9.16
N GLN A 70 -3.78 -5.84 9.82
CA GLN A 70 -2.55 -5.35 10.42
C GLN A 70 -2.04 -6.33 11.48
N ALA A 71 -2.90 -6.78 12.40
CA ALA A 71 -2.51 -7.73 13.43
C ALA A 71 -2.03 -9.08 12.86
N GLY A 72 -2.70 -9.59 11.83
CA GLY A 72 -2.31 -10.84 11.16
C GLY A 72 -0.99 -10.73 10.39
N LEU A 73 -0.72 -9.56 9.80
CA LEU A 73 0.49 -9.32 9.01
C LEU A 73 1.68 -8.81 9.85
N ASP A 74 1.48 -8.31 11.07
CA ASP A 74 2.53 -7.77 11.95
C ASP A 74 3.62 -8.80 12.30
N ALA A 75 3.26 -10.08 12.37
CA ALA A 75 4.20 -11.19 12.59
C ALA A 75 4.94 -11.60 11.31
N LEU A 76 4.46 -11.18 10.14
CA LEU A 76 4.97 -11.59 8.83
C LEU A 76 5.84 -10.51 8.21
N ARG A 77 6.61 -10.86 7.19
CA ARG A 77 7.44 -9.94 6.42
C ARG A 77 7.32 -10.25 4.93
N THR A 78 7.53 -9.24 4.10
CA THR A 78 7.74 -9.45 2.67
C THR A 78 9.02 -10.27 2.43
N ALA A 79 9.22 -10.76 1.20
CA ALA A 79 10.40 -11.54 0.84
C ALA A 79 11.74 -10.82 1.10
N ASP A 80 11.75 -9.49 1.01
CA ASP A 80 12.90 -8.62 1.32
C ASP A 80 12.89 -8.07 2.77
N GLY A 81 12.08 -8.64 3.66
CA GLY A 81 12.11 -8.36 5.10
C GLY A 81 11.37 -7.11 5.56
N GLN A 82 10.57 -6.47 4.69
CA GLN A 82 9.80 -5.28 5.06
C GLN A 82 8.59 -5.63 5.93
N ARG A 83 8.22 -4.69 6.80
CA ARG A 83 7.01 -4.78 7.61
C ARG A 83 5.81 -4.32 6.81
N TYR A 84 4.71 -5.08 6.92
CA TYR A 84 3.45 -4.69 6.31
C TYR A 84 2.84 -3.45 6.98
N SER A 85 2.19 -2.63 6.18
CA SER A 85 1.37 -1.50 6.62
C SER A 85 0.04 -1.56 5.88
N VAL A 86 -1.06 -1.63 6.62
CA VAL A 86 -2.41 -1.77 6.07
C VAL A 86 -3.12 -0.42 6.06
N PHE A 87 -3.67 -0.05 4.92
CA PHE A 87 -4.39 1.20 4.72
C PHE A 87 -5.76 0.96 4.10
N THR A 88 -6.68 1.88 4.36
CA THR A 88 -7.75 2.12 3.39
C THR A 88 -7.22 2.99 2.25
N VAL A 89 -7.89 2.98 1.09
CA VAL A 89 -7.57 3.90 -0.02
C VAL A 89 -7.45 5.36 0.45
N SER A 90 -8.39 5.84 1.27
CA SER A 90 -8.34 7.22 1.79
C SER A 90 -7.13 7.47 2.69
N ARG A 91 -6.82 6.55 3.61
CA ARG A 91 -5.66 6.70 4.52
C ARG A 91 -4.34 6.63 3.80
N PHE A 92 -4.23 5.79 2.77
CA PHE A 92 -3.03 5.74 1.93
C PHE A 92 -2.81 7.07 1.20
N LYS A 93 -3.85 7.64 0.58
CA LYS A 93 -3.76 8.96 -0.04
C LYS A 93 -3.34 10.05 0.95
N THR A 94 -3.88 10.02 2.17
CA THR A 94 -3.46 10.94 3.23
C THR A 94 -1.99 10.75 3.61
N ALA A 95 -1.50 9.51 3.69
CA ALA A 95 -0.10 9.24 3.98
C ALA A 95 0.82 9.80 2.90
N VAL A 96 0.50 9.56 1.62
CA VAL A 96 1.23 10.13 0.47
C VAL A 96 1.19 11.66 0.52
N ALA A 97 0.02 12.27 0.66
CA ALA A 97 -0.12 13.73 0.67
C ALA A 97 0.67 14.40 1.82
N ARG A 98 0.72 13.76 3.00
CA ARG A 98 1.52 14.26 4.13
C ARG A 98 3.02 14.23 3.83
N ARG A 99 3.48 13.17 3.17
CA ARG A 99 4.89 13.03 2.78
C ARG A 99 5.27 14.07 1.75
N VAL A 100 4.47 14.21 0.69
CA VAL A 100 4.65 15.22 -0.35
C VAL A 100 4.70 16.63 0.24
N LYS A 101 3.73 17.01 1.09
CA LYS A 101 3.74 18.33 1.75
C LYS A 101 4.93 18.56 2.67
N GLY A 102 5.46 17.50 3.28
CA GLY A 102 6.64 17.57 4.14
C GLY A 102 7.94 17.71 3.36
N MET A 103 7.92 17.58 2.02
CA MET A 103 9.08 17.82 1.15
C MET A 103 9.22 19.30 0.78
N ASP A 104 8.15 20.10 0.93
CA ASP A 104 8.13 21.53 0.62
C ASP A 104 8.67 22.42 1.76
N THR A 105 9.12 21.82 2.87
CA THR A 105 9.65 22.48 4.07
C THR A 105 11.12 22.12 4.30
#